data_AF-A0A5Q0H7V9-F1
#
_entry.id   AF-A0A5Q0H7V9-F1
#
_cell.length_a   1.000
_cell.length_b   1.000
_cell.length_c   1.000
_cell.angle_alpha   90.00
_cell.angle_beta   90.00
_cell.angle_gamma   90.00
#
_symmetry.space_group_name_H-M   'P 1'
#
loop_
_entity.id
_entity.type
_entity.pdbx_description
1 polymer ?
#
loop_
_entity_poly.entity_id
_entity_poly.type
_entity_poly.pdbx_seq_one_letter_code
_entity_poly.pdbx_strand_id
1 'polypeptide(L)'
;MVGQQPPAQVRRAFYGIAEIAEALGLSRQLVTVWRRRRSHAMPEPDAELSSGPIWRGETVEPWIDRVRHRAGGDGARPLTAATARRACRRVLRLAALVLEEPVRPHLLAKAAAEVRELLPLVAASEPDALGGAVRALLAPLEGGDDDLRERVLRALDGVREVVRLSADDPAGDLEVTPGAG
;
A
#
# COMPACT_ATOMS: atom_id res chain seq x y z
N MET A 1 -12.68 -45.40 -3.94
CA MET A 1 -11.37 -45.02 -3.38
C MET A 1 -11.32 -43.50 -3.36
N VAL A 2 -11.54 -42.88 -2.21
CA VAL A 2 -11.46 -41.42 -2.05
C VAL A 2 -9.98 -41.05 -2.01
N GLY A 3 -9.49 -40.34 -3.03
CA GLY A 3 -8.13 -39.83 -3.06
C GLY A 3 -7.97 -38.79 -1.95
N GLN A 4 -7.20 -39.12 -0.92
CA GLN A 4 -6.71 -38.14 0.04
C GLN A 4 -5.79 -37.18 -0.73
N GLN A 5 -6.24 -35.94 -0.94
CA GLN A 5 -5.33 -34.85 -1.24
C GLN A 5 -4.37 -34.73 -0.04
N PRO A 6 -3.04 -34.77 -0.24
CA PRO A 6 -2.12 -34.55 0.86
C PRO A 6 -2.42 -33.18 1.48
N PRO A 7 -2.37 -33.03 2.82
CA PRO A 7 -2.61 -31.74 3.44
C PRO A 7 -1.64 -30.73 2.82
N ALA A 8 -2.16 -29.58 2.39
CA ALA A 8 -1.32 -28.46 1.96
C ALA A 8 -0.24 -28.26 3.03
N GLN A 9 1.02 -28.36 2.62
CA GLN A 9 2.14 -28.43 3.55
C GLN A 9 2.18 -27.14 4.36
N VAL A 10 1.85 -27.21 5.65
CA VAL A 10 1.88 -26.07 6.57
C VAL A 10 3.34 -25.61 6.66
N ARG A 11 3.61 -24.39 6.22
CA ARG A 11 4.96 -23.82 6.18
C ARG A 11 5.46 -23.46 7.57
N ARG A 12 4.58 -23.03 8.48
CA ARG A 12 4.90 -22.79 9.89
C ARG A 12 3.76 -23.19 10.80
N ALA A 13 4.07 -23.81 11.94
CA ALA A 13 3.06 -24.23 12.91
C ALA A 13 2.27 -23.03 13.48
N PHE A 14 2.94 -21.89 13.69
CA PHE A 14 2.33 -20.68 14.23
C PHE A 14 2.84 -19.41 13.55
N TYR A 15 1.99 -18.39 13.56
CA TYR A 15 2.26 -17.06 13.04
C TYR A 15 1.88 -15.99 14.06
N GLY A 16 2.73 -14.99 14.23
CA GLY A 16 2.37 -13.70 14.81
C GLY A 16 2.32 -12.62 13.73
N ILE A 17 2.14 -11.37 14.16
CA ILE A 17 2.10 -10.21 13.24
C ILE A 17 3.40 -10.08 12.43
N ALA A 18 4.55 -10.40 13.03
CA ALA A 18 5.85 -10.31 12.36
C ALA A 18 5.99 -11.33 11.23
N GLU A 19 5.57 -12.56 11.48
CA GLU A 19 5.65 -13.67 10.54
C GLU A 19 4.62 -13.53 9.42
N ILE A 20 3.44 -12.98 9.71
CA ILE A 20 2.45 -12.62 8.68
C ILE A 20 2.99 -11.50 7.79
N ALA A 21 3.60 -10.49 8.38
CA ALA A 21 4.20 -9.39 7.64
C ALA A 21 5.33 -9.89 6.72
N GLU A 22 6.21 -10.75 7.23
CA GLU A 22 7.26 -11.42 6.45
C GLU A 22 6.67 -12.26 5.30
N ALA A 23 5.68 -13.11 5.60
CA ALA A 23 5.05 -13.98 4.61
C ALA A 23 4.27 -13.24 3.51
N LEU A 24 3.94 -11.97 3.73
CA LEU A 24 3.25 -11.09 2.78
C LEU A 24 4.17 -10.04 2.15
N GLY A 25 5.42 -9.91 2.60
CA GLY A 25 6.33 -8.83 2.17
C GLY A 25 5.88 -7.43 2.60
N LEU A 26 5.15 -7.32 3.72
CA LEU A 26 4.56 -6.08 4.23
C LEU A 26 5.24 -5.60 5.53
N SER A 27 4.91 -4.39 5.97
CA SER A 27 5.35 -3.90 7.29
C SER A 27 4.47 -4.44 8.43
N ARG A 28 5.06 -4.67 9.60
CA ARG A 28 4.36 -5.13 10.81
C ARG A 28 3.24 -4.17 11.24
N GLN A 29 3.47 -2.86 11.07
CA GLN A 29 2.47 -1.82 11.37
C GLN A 29 1.25 -1.93 10.47
N LEU A 30 1.44 -2.22 9.18
CA LEU A 30 0.33 -2.36 8.23
C LEU A 30 -0.55 -3.57 8.59
N VAL A 31 0.05 -4.72 8.89
CA VAL A 31 -0.68 -5.92 9.33
C VAL A 31 -1.44 -5.66 10.64
N THR A 32 -0.84 -4.91 11.57
CA THR A 32 -1.51 -4.48 12.82
C THR A 32 -2.74 -3.62 12.55
N VAL A 33 -2.66 -2.69 11.60
CA VAL A 33 -3.79 -1.86 11.18
C VAL A 33 -4.87 -2.70 10.51
N TRP A 34 -4.51 -3.65 9.64
CA TRP A 34 -5.46 -4.55 8.99
C TRP A 34 -6.25 -5.37 10.00
N ARG A 35 -5.57 -5.93 11.00
CA ARG A 35 -6.22 -6.59 12.14
C ARG A 35 -7.19 -5.65 12.84
N ARG A 36 -6.72 -4.47 13.28
CA ARG A 36 -7.53 -3.53 14.06
C ARG A 36 -8.79 -3.06 13.31
N ARG A 37 -8.70 -2.94 11.98
CA ARG A 37 -9.81 -2.50 11.12
C ARG A 37 -10.61 -3.66 10.52
N ARG A 38 -10.31 -4.92 10.88
CA ARG A 38 -10.86 -6.13 10.26
C ARG A 38 -10.88 -6.07 8.73
N SER A 39 -9.84 -5.47 8.16
CA SER A 39 -9.73 -5.23 6.72
C SER A 39 -9.12 -6.46 6.02
N HIS A 40 -9.33 -6.58 4.71
CA HIS A 40 -8.79 -7.68 3.88
C HIS A 40 -9.23 -9.08 4.32
N ALA A 41 -10.37 -9.17 5.03
CA ALA A 41 -10.90 -10.42 5.59
C ALA A 41 -9.85 -11.20 6.39
N MET A 42 -8.98 -10.47 7.11
CA MET A 42 -7.98 -11.09 7.98
C MET A 42 -8.68 -11.95 9.06
N PRO A 43 -8.28 -13.21 9.25
CA PRO A 43 -8.88 -14.08 10.25
C PRO A 43 -8.60 -13.57 11.66
N GLU A 44 -9.54 -13.80 12.58
CA GLU A 44 -9.30 -13.58 14.00
C GLU A 44 -8.20 -14.52 14.51
N PRO A 45 -7.40 -14.10 15.51
CA PRO A 45 -6.33 -14.93 16.07
C PRO A 45 -6.90 -16.15 16.78
N ASP A 46 -6.18 -17.27 16.68
CA ASP A 46 -6.54 -18.53 17.36
C ASP A 46 -6.28 -18.44 18.87
N ALA A 47 -5.35 -17.58 19.31
CA ALA A 47 -5.15 -17.24 20.70
C ALA A 47 -4.51 -15.84 20.86
N GLU A 48 -4.64 -15.26 22.05
CA GLU A 48 -3.92 -14.05 22.45
C GLU A 48 -2.95 -14.43 23.57
N LEU A 49 -1.65 -14.27 23.34
CA LEU A 49 -0.59 -14.54 24.32
C LEU A 49 -0.10 -13.24 24.93
N SER A 50 0.70 -13.32 26.00
CA SER A 50 1.34 -12.13 26.60
C SER A 50 2.25 -11.38 25.62
N SER A 51 2.75 -12.06 24.59
CA SER A 51 3.56 -11.50 23.50
C SER A 51 2.74 -10.99 22.30
N GLY A 52 1.41 -11.15 22.30
CA GLY A 52 0.50 -10.70 21.25
C GLY A 52 -0.32 -11.81 20.60
N PRO A 53 -1.04 -11.50 19.51
CA PRO A 53 -1.96 -12.42 18.86
C PRO A 53 -1.20 -13.50 18.08
N ILE A 54 -1.71 -14.72 18.12
CA ILE A 54 -1.12 -15.87 17.43
C ILE A 54 -2.18 -16.59 16.59
N TRP A 55 -1.76 -17.06 15.42
CA TRP A 55 -2.55 -17.90 14.53
C TRP A 55 -1.85 -19.24 14.32
N ARG A 56 -2.63 -20.30 14.15
CA ARG A 56 -2.14 -21.59 13.66
C ARG A 56 -1.86 -21.49 12.16
N GLY A 57 -0.84 -22.18 11.69
CA GLY A 57 -0.54 -22.21 10.25
C GLY A 57 -1.73 -22.67 9.42
N GLU A 58 -2.43 -23.71 9.88
CA GLU A 58 -3.60 -24.29 9.20
C GLU A 58 -4.75 -23.29 8.98
N THR A 59 -4.93 -22.31 9.86
CA THR A 59 -5.99 -21.30 9.78
C THR A 59 -5.58 -20.08 8.98
N VAL A 60 -4.34 -19.59 9.17
CA VAL A 60 -3.89 -18.34 8.56
C VAL A 60 -3.23 -18.52 7.20
N GLU A 61 -2.56 -19.64 6.94
CA GLU A 61 -1.85 -19.85 5.67
C GLU A 61 -2.78 -19.84 4.45
N PRO A 62 -3.98 -20.45 4.46
CA PRO A 62 -4.92 -20.31 3.35
C PRO A 62 -5.35 -18.85 3.10
N TRP A 63 -5.40 -18.02 4.15
CA TRP A 63 -5.64 -16.60 3.99
C TRP A 63 -4.40 -15.88 3.45
N ILE A 64 -3.20 -16.16 3.97
CA ILE A 64 -1.93 -15.62 3.47
C ILE A 64 -1.78 -15.94 1.99
N ASP A 65 -2.06 -17.18 1.58
CA ASP A 65 -1.97 -17.61 0.19
C ASP A 65 -3.05 -16.94 -0.65
N ARG A 66 -4.30 -16.80 -0.18
CA ARG A 66 -5.31 -16.01 -0.90
C ARG A 66 -4.93 -14.54 -1.04
N VAL A 67 -4.35 -13.93 -0.01
CA VAL A 67 -3.89 -12.53 -0.07
C VAL A 67 -2.70 -12.41 -1.00
N ARG A 68 -1.78 -13.37 -1.00
CA ARG A 68 -0.63 -13.41 -1.91
C ARG A 68 -1.03 -13.72 -3.33
N HIS A 69 -2.00 -14.60 -3.55
CA HIS A 69 -2.62 -14.86 -4.85
C HIS A 69 -3.53 -13.72 -5.29
N ARG A 70 -4.07 -12.89 -4.39
CA ARG A 70 -4.71 -11.63 -4.78
C ARG A 70 -3.66 -10.58 -5.12
N ALA A 71 -2.56 -10.52 -4.38
CA ALA A 71 -1.45 -9.61 -4.64
C ALA A 71 -0.59 -10.03 -5.85
N GLY A 72 -0.58 -11.31 -6.20
CA GLY A 72 0.19 -11.88 -7.31
C GLY A 72 -0.66 -12.59 -8.37
N GLY A 73 -1.99 -12.48 -8.28
CA GLY A 73 -2.97 -13.05 -9.20
C GLY A 73 -4.13 -12.12 -9.53
N ASP A 74 -4.18 -10.91 -8.95
CA ASP A 74 -4.35 -9.75 -9.81
C ASP A 74 -3.01 -9.59 -10.54
N GLY A 75 -3.00 -9.76 -11.87
CA GLY A 75 -1.97 -9.11 -12.69
C GLY A 75 -1.90 -7.65 -12.23
N ALA A 76 -0.67 -7.13 -12.08
CA ALA A 76 -0.40 -5.87 -11.40
C ALA A 76 -1.45 -4.80 -11.77
N ARG A 77 -2.47 -4.55 -10.95
CA ARG A 77 -3.64 -3.80 -11.46
C ARG A 77 -3.22 -2.40 -11.93
N PRO A 78 -3.80 -1.88 -13.04
CA PRO A 78 -3.59 -0.50 -13.44
C PRO A 78 -3.81 0.46 -12.28
N LEU A 79 -2.97 1.47 -12.17
CA LEU A 79 -3.20 2.52 -11.17
C LEU A 79 -4.46 3.29 -11.54
N THR A 80 -5.35 3.49 -10.57
CA THR A 80 -6.55 4.28 -10.81
C THR A 80 -6.23 5.76 -10.86
N ALA A 81 -6.97 6.53 -11.67
CA ALA A 81 -6.89 7.99 -11.70
C ALA A 81 -7.08 8.63 -10.30
N ALA A 82 -7.91 8.03 -9.45
CA ALA A 82 -8.10 8.48 -8.06
C ALA A 82 -6.83 8.36 -7.21
N THR A 83 -6.07 7.27 -7.39
CA THR A 83 -4.79 7.05 -6.71
C THR A 83 -3.72 8.00 -7.22
N ALA A 84 -3.65 8.19 -8.54
CA ALA A 84 -2.77 9.18 -9.17
C ALA A 84 -3.04 10.60 -8.65
N ARG A 85 -4.30 11.04 -8.63
CA ARG A 85 -4.72 12.33 -8.06
C ARG A 85 -4.35 12.45 -6.58
N ARG A 86 -4.47 11.36 -5.80
CA ARG A 86 -4.06 11.32 -4.39
C ARG A 86 -2.54 11.49 -4.22
N ALA A 87 -1.73 10.88 -5.08
CA ALA A 87 -0.29 11.05 -5.09
C ALA A 87 0.09 12.52 -5.34
N CYS A 88 -0.46 13.14 -6.40
CA CYS A 88 -0.24 14.54 -6.71
C CYS A 88 -0.60 15.47 -5.53
N ARG A 89 -1.79 15.31 -4.93
CA ARG A 89 -2.20 16.13 -3.78
C ARG A 89 -1.24 16.00 -2.60
N ARG A 90 -0.76 14.79 -2.31
CA ARG A 90 0.18 14.56 -1.20
C ARG A 90 1.56 15.19 -1.47
N VAL A 91 2.07 15.09 -2.70
CA VAL A 91 3.33 15.76 -3.10
C VAL A 91 3.18 17.27 -3.06
N LEU A 92 2.10 17.84 -3.62
CA LEU A 92 1.85 19.29 -3.58
C LEU A 92 1.70 19.82 -2.15
N ARG A 93 1.03 19.06 -1.27
CA ARG A 93 0.94 19.40 0.15
C ARG A 93 2.31 19.39 0.81
N LEU A 94 3.14 18.39 0.51
CA LEU A 94 4.50 18.32 1.03
C LEU A 94 5.33 19.52 0.54
N ALA A 95 5.22 19.89 -0.74
CA ALA A 95 5.87 21.07 -1.31
C ALA A 95 5.45 22.36 -0.60
N ALA A 96 4.14 22.56 -0.40
CA ALA A 96 3.63 23.72 0.34
C ALA A 96 4.26 23.81 1.75
N LEU A 97 4.30 22.69 2.48
CA LEU A 97 4.85 22.65 3.85
C LEU A 97 6.36 22.86 3.92
N VAL A 98 7.12 22.45 2.91
CA VAL A 98 8.57 22.69 2.85
C VAL A 98 8.91 24.17 2.56
N LEU A 99 7.98 24.87 1.90
CA LEU A 99 8.10 26.28 1.56
C LEU A 99 7.46 27.21 2.62
N GLU A 100 6.75 26.67 3.60
CA GLU A 100 6.12 27.45 4.67
C GLU A 100 7.17 28.13 5.58
N GLU A 101 6.90 29.38 5.95
CA GLU A 101 7.65 30.13 6.96
C GLU A 101 6.70 30.63 8.07
N PRO A 102 6.88 30.22 9.34
CA PRO A 102 7.87 29.27 9.84
C PRO A 102 7.51 27.82 9.47
N VAL A 103 8.54 26.99 9.21
CA VAL A 103 8.37 25.56 8.96
C VAL A 103 7.73 24.89 10.19
N ARG A 104 6.70 24.06 9.95
CA ARG A 104 6.00 23.28 10.99
C ARG A 104 6.44 21.81 10.94
N PRO A 105 7.41 21.37 11.76
CA PRO A 105 8.08 20.08 11.57
C PRO A 105 7.14 18.87 11.68
N HIS A 106 6.13 18.96 12.56
CA HIS A 106 5.17 17.87 12.76
C HIS A 106 4.26 17.66 11.52
N LEU A 107 3.84 18.74 10.85
CA LEU A 107 3.05 18.64 9.62
C LEU A 107 3.90 18.12 8.47
N LEU A 108 5.15 18.57 8.40
CA LEU A 108 6.11 18.11 7.40
C LEU A 108 6.38 16.61 7.53
N ALA A 109 6.68 16.13 8.74
CA ALA A 109 6.90 14.71 9.02
C ALA A 109 5.66 13.87 8.69
N LYS A 110 4.46 14.35 9.03
CA LYS A 110 3.19 13.69 8.71
C LYS A 110 2.98 13.61 7.20
N ALA A 111 3.16 14.70 6.46
CA ALA A 111 3.01 14.72 5.01
C ALA A 111 4.01 13.79 4.31
N ALA A 112 5.26 13.77 4.77
CA ALA A 112 6.27 12.84 4.25
C ALA A 112 5.89 11.37 4.52
N ALA A 113 5.34 11.06 5.70
CA ALA A 113 4.83 9.71 6.00
C ALA A 113 3.67 9.32 5.08
N GLU A 114 2.72 10.22 4.85
CA GLU A 114 1.61 10.01 3.93
C GLU A 114 2.07 9.76 2.49
N VAL A 115 3.13 10.42 2.02
CA VAL A 115 3.72 10.09 0.70
C VAL A 115 4.33 8.68 0.71
N ARG A 116 5.10 8.34 1.75
CA ARG A 116 5.75 7.02 1.88
C ARG A 116 4.76 5.85 1.90
N GLU A 117 3.54 6.04 2.40
CA GLU A 117 2.47 5.04 2.32
C GLU A 117 2.08 4.65 0.89
N LEU A 118 2.31 5.52 -0.10
CA LEU A 118 1.95 5.26 -1.49
C LEU A 118 3.00 4.47 -2.26
N LEU A 119 4.27 4.54 -1.85
CA LEU A 119 5.39 3.87 -2.51
C LEU A 119 5.15 2.37 -2.75
N PRO A 120 4.78 1.55 -1.74
CA PRO A 120 4.58 0.12 -1.97
C PRO A 120 3.40 -0.16 -2.90
N LEU A 121 2.36 0.69 -2.88
CA LEU A 121 1.19 0.52 -3.75
C LEU A 121 1.54 0.79 -5.21
N VAL A 122 2.35 1.82 -5.45
CA VAL A 122 2.81 2.22 -6.79
C VAL A 122 3.88 1.27 -7.34
N ALA A 123 4.71 0.70 -6.47
CA ALA A 123 5.69 -0.32 -6.84
C ALA A 123 5.01 -1.62 -7.32
N ALA A 124 3.85 -1.97 -6.75
CA ALA A 124 3.12 -3.19 -7.06
C ALA A 124 2.17 -3.09 -8.28
N SER A 125 1.95 -1.91 -8.84
CA SER A 125 1.03 -1.67 -9.97
C SER A 125 1.63 -1.91 -11.36
N GLU A 126 0.77 -2.14 -12.36
CA GLU A 126 1.16 -2.46 -13.74
C GLU A 126 2.16 -1.44 -14.32
N PRO A 127 3.06 -1.87 -15.21
CA PRO A 127 3.88 -0.97 -16.03
C PRO A 127 3.06 -0.31 -17.13
N ASP A 128 2.01 0.42 -16.76
CA ASP A 128 1.23 1.28 -17.65
C ASP A 128 1.76 2.73 -17.63
N ALA A 129 1.24 3.57 -18.53
CA ALA A 129 1.70 4.96 -18.66
C ALA A 129 1.43 5.78 -17.39
N LEU A 130 0.25 5.62 -16.79
CA LEU A 130 -0.14 6.34 -15.59
C LEU A 130 0.70 5.92 -14.38
N GLY A 131 0.91 4.62 -14.20
CA GLY A 131 1.76 4.10 -13.13
C GLY A 131 3.24 4.40 -13.33
N GLY A 132 3.72 4.43 -14.57
CA GLY A 132 5.03 4.97 -14.92
C GLY A 132 5.18 6.43 -14.48
N ALA A 133 4.20 7.28 -14.79
CA ALA A 133 4.23 8.69 -14.41
C ALA A 133 4.15 8.89 -12.88
N VAL A 134 3.33 8.12 -12.17
CA VAL A 134 3.25 8.19 -10.70
C VAL A 134 4.54 7.66 -10.05
N ARG A 135 5.17 6.62 -10.60
CA ARG A 135 6.51 6.16 -10.14
C ARG A 135 7.55 7.26 -10.32
N ALA A 136 7.61 7.90 -11.48
CA ALA A 136 8.55 8.99 -11.75
C ALA A 136 8.32 10.19 -10.80
N LEU A 137 7.06 10.53 -10.50
CA LEU A 137 6.69 11.55 -9.52
C LEU A 137 7.21 11.23 -8.10
N LEU A 138 7.15 9.97 -7.68
CA LEU A 138 7.50 9.57 -6.31
C LEU A 138 8.97 9.18 -6.13
N ALA A 139 9.67 8.79 -7.20
CA ALA A 139 11.06 8.31 -7.15
C ALA A 139 12.03 9.26 -6.43
N PRO A 140 11.98 10.61 -6.61
CA PRO A 140 12.87 11.52 -5.87
C PRO A 140 12.66 11.49 -4.35
N LEU A 141 11.54 10.97 -3.87
CA LEU A 141 11.16 10.94 -2.45
C LEU A 141 11.48 9.59 -1.77
N GLU A 142 11.97 8.60 -2.53
CA GLU A 142 12.39 7.30 -2.04
C GLU A 142 13.77 7.37 -1.35
N GLY A 143 13.80 7.91 -0.13
CA GLY A 143 15.01 7.98 0.69
C GLY A 143 16.05 9.00 0.18
N GLY A 144 17.27 8.90 0.72
CA GLY A 144 18.41 9.74 0.37
C GLY A 144 18.86 10.71 1.47
N ASP A 145 20.16 10.99 1.49
CA ASP A 145 20.81 12.00 2.34
C ASP A 145 20.58 13.44 1.83
N ASP A 146 20.05 13.57 0.60
CA ASP A 146 19.71 14.83 -0.04
C ASP A 146 18.68 15.63 0.76
N ASP A 147 18.83 16.96 0.71
CA ASP A 147 17.90 17.91 1.29
C ASP A 147 16.45 17.66 0.80
N LEU A 148 15.51 17.61 1.74
CA LEU A 148 14.12 17.27 1.45
C LEU A 148 13.47 18.28 0.49
N ARG A 149 13.87 19.56 0.54
CA ARG A 149 13.32 20.58 -0.36
C ARG A 149 13.72 20.31 -1.80
N GLU A 150 14.98 20.01 -2.04
CA GLU A 150 15.45 19.70 -3.38
C GLU A 150 14.74 18.47 -3.96
N ARG A 151 14.61 17.40 -3.17
CA ARG A 151 13.88 16.20 -3.57
C ARG A 151 12.42 16.46 -3.91
N VAL A 152 11.75 17.29 -3.11
CA VAL A 152 10.35 17.67 -3.37
C VAL A 152 10.24 18.53 -4.62
N LEU A 153 11.16 19.46 -4.86
CA LEU A 153 11.17 20.25 -6.10
C LEU A 153 11.34 19.37 -7.34
N ARG A 154 12.27 18.39 -7.32
CA ARG A 154 12.42 17.41 -8.41
C ARG A 154 11.15 16.59 -8.64
N ALA A 155 10.45 16.20 -7.57
CA ALA A 155 9.18 15.48 -7.71
C ALA A 155 8.11 16.30 -8.43
N LEU A 156 8.09 17.63 -8.25
CA LEU A 156 7.06 18.49 -8.87
C LEU A 156 7.09 18.45 -10.41
N ASP A 157 8.23 18.15 -11.02
CA ASP A 157 8.36 18.02 -12.49
C ASP A 157 7.40 16.96 -13.06
N GLY A 158 7.11 15.91 -12.28
CA GLY A 158 6.21 14.82 -12.69
C GLY A 158 4.71 15.13 -12.56
N VAL A 159 4.31 16.18 -11.83
CA VAL A 159 2.90 16.43 -11.49
C VAL A 159 2.06 16.68 -12.74
N ARG A 160 2.56 17.47 -13.69
CA ARG A 160 1.83 17.82 -14.92
C ARG A 160 1.46 16.58 -15.73
N GLU A 161 2.39 15.64 -15.85
CA GLU A 161 2.19 14.42 -16.63
C GLU A 161 1.18 13.49 -15.98
N VAL A 162 1.25 13.31 -14.66
CA VAL A 162 0.26 12.52 -13.91
C VAL A 162 -1.13 13.13 -14.04
N VAL A 163 -1.27 14.46 -13.93
CA VAL A 163 -2.57 15.14 -14.07
C VAL A 163 -3.15 14.91 -15.46
N ARG A 164 -2.34 15.06 -16.52
CA ARG A 164 -2.75 14.82 -17.91
C ARG A 164 -3.30 13.40 -18.10
N LEU A 165 -2.50 12.39 -17.75
CA LEU A 165 -2.87 10.98 -17.90
C LEU A 165 -4.07 10.58 -17.03
N SER A 166 -4.24 11.21 -15.85
CA SER A 166 -5.39 10.94 -14.97
C SER A 166 -6.70 11.57 -15.45
N ALA A 167 -6.64 12.59 -16.32
CA ALA A 167 -7.83 13.21 -16.91
C ALA A 167 -8.35 12.40 -18.11
N ASP A 168 -7.47 11.65 -18.77
CA ASP A 168 -7.78 10.82 -19.93
C ASP A 168 -8.48 9.48 -19.55
N ASP A 169 -8.54 9.14 -18.25
CA ASP A 169 -9.28 7.97 -17.70
C ASP A 169 -10.43 8.40 -16.76
N PRO A 170 -11.60 8.79 -17.31
CA PRO A 170 -12.77 9.16 -16.52
C PRO A 170 -13.52 7.95 -15.92
N ALA A 171 -13.15 6.71 -16.28
CA ALA A 171 -13.90 5.50 -15.90
C ALA A 171 -13.69 5.12 -14.42
N GLY A 172 -12.63 5.62 -13.77
CA GLY A 172 -12.32 5.32 -12.37
C GLY A 172 -13.25 5.98 -11.33
N ASP A 173 -14.10 6.94 -11.73
CA ASP A 173 -14.99 7.66 -10.80
C ASP A 173 -16.40 7.02 -10.67
N LEU A 174 -16.73 5.95 -11.42
CA LEU A 174 -18.08 5.37 -11.49
C LEU A 174 -18.32 4.08 -10.65
N GLU A 175 -17.32 3.50 -10.00
CA GLU A 175 -17.48 2.23 -9.22
C GLU A 175 -17.68 2.42 -7.70
N VAL A 176 -18.34 3.51 -7.27
CA VAL A 176 -18.81 3.65 -5.88
C VAL A 176 -20.29 4.03 -5.84
N THR A 177 -21.15 3.06 -6.17
CA THR A 177 -22.53 3.04 -5.70
C THR A 177 -22.67 1.86 -4.73
N PRO A 178 -22.70 2.10 -3.40
CA PRO A 178 -23.24 1.09 -2.50
C PRO A 178 -24.74 1.01 -2.78
N GLY A 179 -25.18 -0.16 -3.25
CA GLY A 179 -26.60 -0.44 -3.46
C GLY A 179 -27.38 -0.25 -2.16
N ALA A 180 -28.38 0.61 -2.22
CA ALA A 180 -29.45 0.73 -1.24
C ALA A 180 -30.75 0.42 -1.97
N GLY A 181 -31.49 -0.57 -1.46
CA GLY A 181 -32.76 -1.05 -2.00
C GLY A 181 -32.97 -2.52 -1.70
#